data_AF-A0A3M2CQ95-F1
#
_entry.id   AF-A0A3M2CQ95-F1
#
_cell.length_a   1.000
_cell.length_b   1.000
_cell.length_c   1.000
_cell.angle_alpha   90.00
_cell.angle_beta   90.00
_cell.angle_gamma   90.00
#
_symmetry.space_group_name_H-M   'P 1'
#
loop_
_entity.id
_entity.type
_entity.pdbx_description
1 polymer ?
#
loop_
_entity_poly.entity_id
_entity_poly.type
_entity_poly.pdbx_seq_one_letter_code
_entity_poly.pdbx_strand_id
1 'polypeptide(L)'
;GELKGGIDPAGADEHWKTARAALDRIREAFSKAQHSQHIFFIGAAIEKKMAVEIWDKLEKGLLTNAANLNDPNQIASVSRWLCTL
;
A
#
# COMPACT_ATOMS: atom_id res chain seq x y z
N GLY A 1 -6.61 3.62 -1.64
CA GLY A 1 -5.19 3.22 -1.50
C GLY A 1 -4.30 4.44 -1.45
N GLU A 2 -3.00 4.25 -1.25
CA GLU A 2 -1.97 5.30 -1.30
C GLU A 2 -0.98 5.02 -2.45
N LEU A 3 -0.55 6.08 -3.14
CA LEU A 3 0.48 6.01 -4.20
C LEU A 3 1.62 6.98 -3.87
N LYS A 4 2.86 6.50 -3.92
CA LYS A 4 4.08 7.31 -3.73
C LYS A 4 5.00 7.14 -4.94
N GLY A 5 5.13 8.21 -5.74
CA GLY A 5 5.98 8.24 -6.93
C GLY A 5 7.42 8.72 -6.68
N GLY A 6 7.77 9.05 -5.44
CA GLY A 6 9.14 9.47 -5.10
C GLY A 6 10.14 8.34 -5.32
N ILE A 7 11.23 8.63 -6.02
CA ILE A 7 12.29 7.66 -6.36
C ILE A 7 13.46 7.69 -5.38
N ASP A 8 13.51 8.67 -4.47
CA ASP A 8 14.59 8.81 -3.49
C ASP A 8 14.46 7.73 -2.39
N PRO A 9 15.43 6.80 -2.29
CA PRO A 9 15.45 5.78 -1.25
C PRO A 9 15.46 6.36 0.17
N ALA A 10 16.12 7.51 0.36
CA ALA A 10 16.28 8.11 1.69
C ALA A 10 14.93 8.58 2.27
N GLY A 11 14.01 9.01 1.41
CA GLY A 11 12.65 9.41 1.80
C GLY A 11 11.64 8.27 1.88
N ALA A 12 12.01 7.05 1.43
CA ALA A 12 11.05 5.96 1.26
C ALA A 12 10.36 5.52 2.57
N ASP A 13 11.14 5.37 3.65
CA ASP A 13 10.62 4.97 4.97
C ASP A 13 9.71 6.07 5.58
N GLU A 14 10.08 7.34 5.43
CA GLU A 14 9.28 8.48 5.91
C GLU A 14 7.95 8.60 5.15
N HIS A 15 7.98 8.47 3.82
CA HIS A 15 6.78 8.47 2.99
C HIS A 15 5.90 7.23 3.26
N TRP A 16 6.50 6.07 3.52
CA TRP A 16 5.78 4.87 3.93
C TRP A 16 5.09 5.04 5.28
N LYS A 17 5.77 5.55 6.32
CA LYS A 17 5.15 5.81 7.64
C LYS A 17 3.95 6.73 7.51
N THR A 18 4.07 7.77 6.69
CA THR A 18 2.98 8.72 6.42
C THR A 18 1.79 8.03 5.74
N ALA A 19 2.06 7.26 4.68
CA ALA A 19 1.03 6.48 3.98
C ALA A 19 0.35 5.48 4.92
N ARG A 20 1.14 4.73 5.69
CA ARG A 20 0.66 3.76 6.68
C ARG A 20 -0.31 4.38 7.67
N ALA A 21 0.04 5.52 8.26
CA ALA A 21 -0.83 6.23 9.19
C ALA A 21 -2.13 6.69 8.52
N ALA A 22 -2.09 7.15 7.26
CA ALA A 22 -3.28 7.51 6.51
C ALA A 22 -4.19 6.30 6.24
N LEU A 23 -3.61 5.16 5.84
CA LEU A 23 -4.33 3.91 5.59
C LEU A 23 -4.97 3.35 6.88
N ASP A 24 -4.27 3.42 8.01
CA ASP A 24 -4.81 2.99 9.30
C ASP A 24 -6.01 3.86 9.71
N ARG A 25 -5.96 5.19 9.50
CA ARG A 25 -7.12 6.09 9.73
C ARG A 25 -8.32 5.75 8.85
N ILE A 26 -8.08 5.47 7.57
CA ILE A 26 -9.13 5.04 6.63
C ILE A 26 -9.78 3.73 7.13
N ARG A 27 -8.96 2.74 7.51
CA ARG A 27 -9.48 1.47 8.05
C ARG A 27 -10.33 1.67 9.30
N GLU A 28 -9.85 2.45 10.26
CA GLU A 28 -10.56 2.73 11.51
C GLU A 28 -11.89 3.45 11.28
N ALA A 29 -11.93 4.44 10.38
CA ALA A 29 -13.15 5.18 10.07
C ALA A 29 -14.24 4.28 9.48
N PHE A 30 -13.90 3.41 8.54
CA PHE A 30 -14.86 2.49 7.92
C PHE A 30 -15.26 1.34 8.85
N SER A 31 -14.33 0.86 9.69
CA SER A 31 -14.65 -0.16 10.70
C SER A 31 -15.71 0.33 11.69
N LYS A 32 -15.67 1.62 12.08
CA LYS A 32 -16.72 2.24 12.90
C LYS A 32 -18.09 2.26 12.21
N ALA A 33 -18.12 2.29 10.88
CA ALA A 33 -19.32 2.20 10.07
C ALA A 33 -19.69 0.76 9.69
N GLN A 34 -19.06 -0.26 10.29
CA GLN A 34 -19.25 -1.68 9.98
C GLN A 34 -19.03 -2.02 8.49
N HIS A 35 -18.20 -1.25 7.81
CA HIS A 35 -17.80 -1.48 6.42
C HIS A 35 -16.36 -1.96 6.33
N SER A 36 -16.12 -2.87 5.39
CA SER A 36 -14.79 -3.34 5.01
C SER A 36 -14.50 -2.91 3.58
N GLN A 37 -13.36 -2.26 3.37
CA GLN A 37 -12.92 -1.73 2.09
C GLN A 37 -11.58 -2.33 1.70
N HIS A 38 -11.37 -2.50 0.41
CA HIS A 38 -10.06 -2.88 -0.12
C HIS A 38 -9.07 -1.72 0.07
N ILE A 39 -7.93 -2.02 0.69
CA ILE A 39 -6.84 -1.06 0.90
C ILE A 39 -5.60 -1.56 0.16
N PHE A 40 -4.90 -0.68 -0.52
CA PHE A 40 -3.68 -1.02 -1.24
C PHE A 40 -2.63 0.09 -1.15
N PHE A 41 -1.36 -0.27 -1.39
CA PHE A 41 -0.23 0.66 -1.42
C PHE A 41 0.62 0.46 -2.68
N ILE A 42 0.98 1.56 -3.35
CA ILE A 42 1.88 1.54 -4.51
C ILE A 42 3.05 2.49 -4.22
N GLY A 43 4.28 2.02 -4.33
CA GLY A 43 5.49 2.81 -4.07
C GLY A 43 6.56 2.66 -5.16
N ALA A 44 7.17 3.76 -5.57
CA ALA A 44 8.34 3.73 -6.48
C ALA A 44 9.64 3.39 -5.74
N ALA A 45 9.88 4.02 -4.58
CA ALA A 45 10.96 3.66 -3.67
C ALA A 45 10.43 2.71 -2.58
N ILE A 46 10.91 1.47 -2.56
CA ILE A 46 10.57 0.45 -1.55
C ILE A 46 11.85 -0.17 -0.99
N GLU A 47 12.25 0.28 0.19
CA GLU A 47 13.40 -0.24 0.93
C GLU A 47 13.09 -1.56 1.66
N LYS A 48 14.13 -2.33 2.00
CA LYS A 48 13.97 -3.68 2.59
C LYS A 48 13.10 -3.68 3.85
N LYS A 49 13.30 -2.71 4.76
CA LYS A 49 12.53 -2.63 6.01
C LYS A 49 11.04 -2.38 5.75
N MET A 50 10.72 -1.43 4.87
CA MET A 50 9.33 -1.16 4.52
C MET A 50 8.70 -2.31 3.73
N ALA A 51 9.46 -3.02 2.89
CA ALA A 51 8.97 -4.22 2.21
C ALA A 51 8.51 -5.30 3.21
N VAL A 52 9.27 -5.52 4.28
CA VAL A 52 8.88 -6.45 5.37
C VAL A 52 7.60 -6.00 6.05
N GLU A 53 7.43 -4.71 6.33
CA GLU A 53 6.19 -4.20 6.93
C GLU A 53 4.99 -4.28 5.99
N ILE A 54 5.19 -4.02 4.68
CA ILE A 54 4.16 -4.16 3.66
C ILE A 54 3.73 -5.62 3.57
N TRP A 55 4.68 -6.56 3.56
CA TRP A 55 4.41 -7.99 3.53
C TRP A 55 3.62 -8.46 4.75
N ASP A 56 4.05 -8.09 5.96
CA ASP A 56 3.34 -8.41 7.21
C ASP A 56 1.88 -7.89 7.19
N LYS A 57 1.66 -6.69 6.64
CA LYS A 57 0.30 -6.14 6.48
C LYS A 57 -0.53 -6.90 5.44
N LEU A 58 0.07 -7.41 4.37
CA LEU A 58 -0.61 -8.27 3.39
C LEU A 58 -1.02 -9.60 4.02
N GLU A 59 -0.10 -10.26 4.74
CA GLU A 59 -0.37 -11.53 5.43
C GLU A 59 -1.48 -11.41 6.47
N LYS A 60 -1.53 -10.28 7.18
CA LYS A 60 -2.58 -9.98 8.16
C LYS A 60 -3.90 -9.50 7.55
N GLY A 61 -3.98 -9.36 6.22
CA GLY A 61 -5.16 -8.82 5.53
C GLY A 61 -5.44 -7.34 5.82
N LEU A 62 -4.46 -6.61 6.37
CA LEU A 62 -4.55 -5.17 6.63
C LEU A 62 -4.29 -4.35 5.36
N LEU A 63 -3.57 -4.92 4.42
CA LEU A 63 -3.50 -4.51 3.02
C LEU A 63 -4.10 -5.64 2.17
N THR A 64 -4.91 -5.27 1.18
CA THR A 64 -5.45 -6.20 0.18
C THR A 64 -4.46 -6.42 -0.97
N ASN A 65 -3.71 -5.39 -1.35
CA ASN A 65 -2.75 -5.48 -2.45
C ASN A 65 -1.60 -4.47 -2.29
N ALA A 66 -0.46 -4.74 -2.92
CA ALA A 66 0.65 -3.80 -3.00
C ALA A 66 1.45 -3.98 -4.30
N ALA A 67 2.08 -2.91 -4.78
CA ALA A 67 2.93 -2.97 -5.96
C ALA A 67 4.12 -2.00 -5.88
N ASN A 68 5.24 -2.40 -6.47
CA ASN A 68 6.31 -1.49 -6.82
C ASN A 68 5.96 -0.78 -8.15
N LEU A 69 5.94 0.57 -8.13
CA LEU A 69 5.61 1.39 -9.31
C LEU A 69 6.60 1.20 -10.47
N ASN A 70 7.83 0.80 -10.16
CA ASN A 70 8.88 0.55 -11.15
C ASN A 70 8.88 -0.90 -11.67
N ASP A 71 7.99 -1.78 -11.19
CA ASP A 71 7.80 -3.13 -11.70
C ASP A 71 6.52 -3.19 -12.59
N PRO A 72 6.67 -3.28 -13.92
CA PRO A 72 5.54 -3.29 -14.84
C PRO A 72 4.57 -4.46 -14.62
N ASN A 73 5.07 -5.62 -14.17
CA ASN A 73 4.24 -6.79 -13.96
C ASN A 73 3.36 -6.61 -12.71
N GLN A 74 3.92 -6.03 -11.64
CA GLN A 74 3.16 -5.71 -10.44
C GLN A 74 2.11 -4.64 -10.72
N ILE A 75 2.46 -3.61 -11.50
CA ILE A 75 1.49 -2.57 -11.89
C ILE A 75 0.39 -3.12 -12.78
N ALA A 76 0.72 -3.94 -13.78
CA ALA A 76 -0.29 -4.59 -14.59
C ALA A 76 -1.20 -5.50 -13.74
N SER A 77 -0.64 -6.21 -12.76
CA SER A 77 -1.41 -7.05 -11.83
C SER A 77 -2.37 -6.23 -10.97
N VAL A 78 -1.90 -5.18 -10.30
CA VAL A 78 -2.74 -4.34 -9.43
C VAL A 78 -3.80 -3.58 -10.23
N SER A 79 -3.48 -3.10 -11.44
CA SER A 79 -4.44 -2.43 -12.33
C SER A 79 -5.55 -3.38 -12.78
N ARG A 80 -5.21 -4.61 -13.19
CA ARG A 80 -6.23 -5.62 -13.53
C ARG A 80 -7.13 -5.93 -12.33
N TRP A 81 -6.54 -6.11 -11.15
CA TRP A 81 -7.29 -6.31 -9.92
C TRP A 81 -8.26 -5.15 -9.65
N LEU A 82 -7.81 -3.89 -9.75
CA LEU A 82 -8.67 -2.71 -9.58
C LEU A 82 -9.84 -2.68 -10.56
N CYS A 83 -9.66 -3.10 -11.80
CA CYS A 83 -10.74 -3.19 -12.79
C CYS A 83 -11.74 -4.32 -12.53
N THR A 84 -11.45 -5.24 -11.60
CA THR A 84 -12.33 -6.37 -11.25
C THR A 84 -13.06 -6.21 -9.91
N LEU A 85 -12.80 -5.11 -9.18
CA LEU A 85 -13.51 -4.77 -7.94
C LEU A 85 -14.92 -4.26 -8.23
#